data_AF-A0A2E7RRR2-F1
#
_entry.id   AF-A0A2E7RRR2-F1
#
_cell.length_a   1.000
_cell.length_b   1.000
_cell.length_c   1.000
_cell.angle_alpha   90.00
_cell.angle_beta   90.00
_cell.angle_gamma   90.00
#
_symmetry.space_group_name_H-M   'P 1'
#
loop_
_entity.id
_entity.type
_entity.pdbx_description
1 polymer ?
#
loop_
_entity_poly.entity_id
_entity_poly.type
_entity_poly.pdbx_seq_one_letter_code
_entity_poly.pdbx_strand_id
1 'polypeptide(L)'
;MAAQKKLEAGSKYASFDKDGDGIVTDEEFEMEQKLIQLENEDKKQDAQRNMAWFALFGMLLYPAIVVAATLFGLDNAAKILGDMAAVYFVSVAAIVAAFYGKEEIMQKNGATKK
;
A
#
# COMPACT_ATOMS: atom_id res chain seq x y z
N MET A 1 38.67 -22.84 22.73
CA MET A 1 37.87 -23.23 21.55
C MET A 1 36.41 -23.08 21.94
N ALA A 2 35.75 -22.00 21.52
CA ALA A 2 34.31 -21.86 21.77
C ALA A 2 33.57 -22.87 20.90
N ALA A 3 32.68 -23.68 21.50
CA ALA A 3 31.90 -24.66 20.78
C ALA A 3 30.97 -23.96 19.76
N GLN A 4 30.94 -24.46 18.53
CA GLN A 4 30.07 -23.93 17.47
C GLN A 4 28.60 -24.09 17.89
N LYS A 5 27.86 -22.98 17.90
CA LYS A 5 26.43 -22.96 18.29
C LYS A 5 25.64 -23.77 17.27
N LYS A 6 24.80 -24.70 17.73
CA LYS A 6 23.97 -25.57 16.88
C LYS A 6 22.53 -25.07 16.86
N LEU A 7 21.87 -25.18 15.71
CA LEU A 7 20.45 -24.89 15.55
C LEU A 7 19.60 -26.00 16.19
N GLU A 8 18.41 -25.63 16.69
CA GLU A 8 17.42 -26.59 17.18
C GLU A 8 16.85 -27.42 16.01
N ALA A 9 16.58 -28.71 16.25
CA ALA A 9 16.01 -29.59 15.24
C ALA A 9 14.61 -29.09 14.81
N GLY A 10 14.44 -28.82 13.52
CA GLY A 10 13.19 -28.25 12.97
C GLY A 10 13.06 -26.73 13.15
N SER A 11 14.15 -26.03 13.48
CA SER A 11 14.16 -24.57 13.55
C SER A 11 13.79 -23.95 12.20
N LYS A 12 13.02 -22.84 12.21
CA LYS A 12 12.74 -22.04 11.01
C LYS A 12 14.02 -21.63 10.27
N TYR A 13 15.12 -21.55 11.01
CA TYR A 13 16.41 -21.17 10.47
C TYR A 13 17.09 -22.26 9.64
N ALA A 14 16.67 -23.52 9.75
CA ALA A 14 17.17 -24.60 8.90
C ALA A 14 16.76 -24.43 7.42
N SER A 15 15.75 -23.61 7.14
CA SER A 15 15.31 -23.28 5.78
C SER A 15 16.24 -22.29 5.07
N PHE A 16 17.13 -21.62 5.81
CA PHE A 16 18.09 -20.64 5.27
C PHE A 16 19.36 -21.30 4.73
N ASP A 17 19.57 -22.59 4.99
CA ASP A 17 20.65 -23.40 4.41
C ASP A 17 20.30 -23.71 2.95
N LYS A 18 20.90 -22.96 2.01
CA LYS A 18 20.57 -23.04 0.58
C LYS A 18 21.46 -23.99 -0.19
N ASP A 19 22.66 -24.26 0.31
CA ASP A 19 23.60 -25.19 -0.31
C ASP A 19 23.53 -26.61 0.29
N GLY A 20 22.82 -26.77 1.40
CA GLY A 20 22.51 -28.05 2.03
C GLY A 20 23.70 -28.63 2.81
N ASP A 21 24.64 -27.79 3.24
CA ASP A 21 25.85 -28.20 3.95
C ASP A 21 25.64 -28.38 5.48
N GLY A 22 24.46 -27.99 5.99
CA GLY A 22 24.08 -28.09 7.40
C GLY A 22 24.55 -26.92 8.26
N ILE A 23 25.13 -25.87 7.68
CA ILE A 23 25.66 -24.69 8.35
C ILE A 23 25.10 -23.43 7.69
N VAL A 24 24.12 -22.79 8.33
CA VAL A 24 23.63 -21.49 7.87
C VAL A 24 24.72 -20.43 8.09
N THR A 25 25.27 -19.92 7.01
CA THR A 25 26.27 -18.85 7.01
C THR A 25 25.63 -17.46 7.13
N ASP A 26 26.41 -16.48 7.58
CA ASP A 26 25.93 -15.08 7.68
C ASP A 26 25.53 -14.53 6.30
N GLU A 27 26.20 -14.97 5.23
CA GLU A 27 25.92 -14.57 3.84
C GLU A 27 24.56 -15.09 3.34
N GLU A 28 24.20 -16.33 3.68
CA GLU A 28 22.88 -16.89 3.36
C GLU A 28 21.76 -16.17 4.10
N PHE A 29 22.00 -15.81 5.37
CA PHE A 29 21.07 -15.00 6.15
C PHE A 29 20.85 -13.60 5.55
N GLU A 30 21.92 -12.93 5.14
CA GLU A 30 21.84 -11.61 4.49
C GLU A 30 21.12 -11.69 3.14
N MET A 31 21.42 -12.72 2.36
CA MET A 31 20.77 -12.95 1.07
C MET A 31 19.27 -13.13 1.24
N GLU A 32 18.84 -13.91 2.24
CA GLU A 32 17.42 -14.15 2.44
C GLU A 32 16.68 -12.96 3.04
N GLN A 33 17.34 -12.19 3.92
CA GLN A 33 16.79 -10.90 4.36
C GLN A 33 16.57 -9.94 3.20
N LYS A 34 17.50 -9.89 2.23
CA LYS A 34 17.34 -9.08 1.01
C LYS A 34 16.18 -9.59 0.15
N LEU A 35 16.03 -10.90 -0.02
CA LEU A 35 14.92 -11.50 -0.77
C LEU A 35 13.56 -11.22 -0.13
N ILE A 36 13.44 -11.36 1.20
CA ILE A 36 12.20 -11.06 1.94
C ILE A 36 11.88 -9.57 1.86
N GLN A 37 12.89 -8.70 1.91
CA GLN A 37 12.69 -7.26 1.73
C GLN A 37 12.18 -6.94 0.32
N LEU A 38 12.79 -7.49 -0.72
CA LEU A 38 12.36 -7.34 -2.11
C LEU A 38 10.93 -7.85 -2.32
N GLU A 39 10.57 -9.02 -1.78
CA GLU A 39 9.21 -9.57 -1.90
C GLU A 39 8.17 -8.69 -1.19
N ASN A 40 8.53 -8.14 -0.02
CA ASN A 40 7.67 -7.22 0.70
C ASN A 40 7.51 -5.88 -0.04
N GLU A 41 8.54 -5.40 -0.72
CA GLU A 41 8.47 -4.21 -1.56
C GLU A 41 7.56 -4.43 -2.77
N ASP A 42 7.70 -5.55 -3.47
CA ASP A 42 6.83 -5.89 -4.61
C ASP A 42 5.36 -5.98 -4.18
N LYS A 43 5.06 -6.65 -3.05
CA LYS A 43 3.69 -6.72 -2.51
C LYS A 43 3.13 -5.34 -2.17
N LYS A 44 3.96 -4.42 -1.68
CA LYS A 44 3.54 -3.03 -1.43
C LYS A 44 3.25 -2.29 -2.73
N GLN A 45 4.07 -2.47 -3.76
CA GLN A 45 3.84 -1.84 -5.07
C GLN A 45 2.54 -2.35 -5.71
N ASP A 46 2.28 -3.66 -5.66
CA ASP A 46 1.05 -4.24 -6.17
C ASP A 46 -0.18 -3.76 -5.38
N ALA A 47 -0.07 -3.69 -4.05
CA ALA A 47 -1.13 -3.13 -3.22
C ALA A 47 -1.40 -1.65 -3.55
N GLN A 48 -0.35 -0.85 -3.74
CA GLN A 48 -0.48 0.56 -4.13
C GLN A 48 -1.11 0.70 -5.52
N ARG A 49 -0.73 -0.14 -6.49
CA ARG A 49 -1.33 -0.14 -7.83
C ARG A 49 -2.81 -0.47 -7.78
N ASN A 50 -3.20 -1.50 -7.03
CA ASN A 50 -4.60 -1.88 -6.90
C ASN A 50 -5.43 -0.80 -6.19
N MET A 51 -4.87 -0.18 -5.15
CA MET A 51 -5.50 0.94 -4.45
C MET A 51 -5.62 2.18 -5.34
N ALA A 52 -4.61 2.47 -6.15
CA ALA A 52 -4.64 3.57 -7.12
C ALA A 52 -5.72 3.33 -8.17
N TRP A 53 -5.84 2.12 -8.72
CA TRP A 53 -6.92 1.78 -9.65
C TRP A 53 -8.31 1.94 -9.05
N PHE A 54 -8.51 1.48 -7.82
CA PHE A 54 -9.79 1.65 -7.12
C PHE A 54 -10.13 3.14 -6.91
N ALA A 55 -9.15 3.95 -6.50
CA ALA A 55 -9.32 5.40 -6.33
C ALA A 55 -9.63 6.10 -7.67
N LEU A 56 -8.94 5.73 -8.75
CA LEU A 56 -9.17 6.26 -10.10
C LEU A 56 -10.60 5.95 -10.59
N PHE A 57 -11.08 4.71 -10.40
CA PHE A 57 -12.46 4.35 -10.71
C PHE A 57 -13.47 5.13 -9.85
N GLY A 58 -13.20 5.27 -8.55
CA GLY A 58 -14.07 6.02 -7.64
C GLY A 58 -14.19 7.50 -8.00
N MET A 59 -13.10 8.15 -8.42
CA MET A 59 -13.11 9.55 -8.86
C MET A 59 -13.89 9.75 -10.16
N LEU A 60 -13.87 8.75 -11.06
CA LEU A 60 -14.57 8.82 -12.35
C LEU A 60 -16.07 8.50 -12.23
N LEU A 61 -16.48 7.86 -11.14
CA LEU A 61 -17.86 7.47 -10.89
C LEU A 61 -18.82 8.66 -10.89
N TYR A 62 -18.47 9.76 -10.21
CA TYR A 62 -19.35 10.93 -10.10
C TYR A 62 -19.63 11.58 -11.46
N PRO A 63 -18.62 11.97 -12.27
CA PRO A 63 -18.84 12.46 -13.63
C PRO A 63 -19.60 11.48 -14.52
N ALA A 64 -19.32 10.17 -14.42
CA ALA A 64 -20.01 9.15 -15.21
C ALA A 64 -21.52 9.10 -14.89
N ILE A 65 -21.90 9.25 -13.62
CA ILE A 65 -23.32 9.30 -13.21
C ILE A 65 -23.99 10.59 -13.70
N VAL A 66 -23.29 11.73 -13.68
CA VAL A 66 -23.85 12.98 -14.24
C VAL A 66 -24.15 12.85 -15.72
N VAL A 67 -23.22 12.25 -16.50
CA VAL A 67 -23.44 11.99 -17.93
C VAL A 67 -24.54 10.95 -18.15
N ALA A 68 -24.62 9.91 -17.34
CA ALA A 68 -25.73 8.95 -17.43
C ALA A 68 -27.09 9.64 -17.16
N ALA A 69 -27.19 10.50 -16.15
CA ALA A 69 -28.42 11.22 -15.82
C ALA A 69 -28.91 12.13 -16.96
N THR A 70 -27.98 12.79 -17.68
CA THR A 70 -28.35 13.58 -18.87
C THR A 70 -28.79 12.69 -20.03
N LEU A 71 -28.17 11.53 -20.24
CA LEU A 71 -28.55 10.59 -21.29
C LEU A 71 -29.94 9.95 -21.07
N PHE A 72 -30.34 9.75 -19.82
CA PHE A 72 -31.68 9.25 -19.48
C PHE A 72 -32.76 10.36 -19.39
N GLY A 73 -32.42 11.62 -19.71
CA GLY A 73 -33.36 12.75 -19.70
C GLY A 73 -33.76 13.20 -18.29
N LEU A 74 -32.99 12.89 -17.26
CA LEU A 74 -33.21 13.38 -15.89
C LEU A 74 -32.56 14.76 -15.70
N ASP A 75 -33.06 15.77 -16.41
CA ASP A 75 -32.47 17.11 -16.45
C ASP A 75 -32.37 17.78 -15.06
N ASN A 76 -33.38 17.56 -14.20
CA ASN A 76 -33.37 18.08 -12.83
C ASN A 76 -32.31 17.37 -11.96
N ALA A 77 -32.10 16.07 -12.14
CA ALA A 77 -31.08 15.34 -11.39
C ALA A 77 -29.68 15.76 -11.85
N ALA A 78 -29.47 15.91 -13.16
CA ALA A 78 -28.21 16.39 -13.72
C ALA A 78 -27.87 17.81 -13.26
N LYS A 79 -28.86 18.71 -13.16
CA LYS A 79 -28.68 20.06 -12.61
C LYS A 79 -28.28 20.05 -11.14
N ILE A 80 -29.01 19.31 -10.30
CA ILE A 80 -28.69 19.21 -8.86
C ILE A 80 -27.29 18.61 -8.66
N LEU A 81 -26.94 17.56 -9.41
CA LEU A 81 -25.61 16.98 -9.40
C LEU A 81 -24.54 17.97 -9.92
N GLY A 82 -24.84 18.77 -10.95
CA GLY A 82 -23.93 19.81 -11.43
C GLY A 82 -23.68 20.90 -10.38
N ASP A 83 -24.74 21.40 -9.75
CA ASP A 83 -24.69 22.51 -8.81
C ASP A 83 -23.96 22.14 -7.49
N MET A 84 -24.02 20.87 -7.08
CA MET A 84 -23.30 20.39 -5.89
C MET A 84 -21.86 19.93 -6.16
N ALA A 85 -21.43 19.89 -7.42
CA ALA A 85 -20.11 19.34 -7.79
C ALA A 85 -18.97 20.06 -7.06
N ALA A 86 -19.02 21.40 -6.98
CA ALA A 86 -18.00 22.19 -6.31
C ALA A 86 -17.83 21.80 -4.83
N VAL A 87 -18.94 21.62 -4.10
CA VAL A 87 -18.91 21.23 -2.69
C VAL A 87 -18.38 19.80 -2.53
N TYR A 88 -18.77 18.89 -3.42
CA TYR A 88 -18.29 17.51 -3.40
C TYR A 88 -16.77 17.43 -3.59
N PHE A 89 -16.21 18.12 -4.60
CA PHE A 89 -14.76 18.12 -4.84
C PHE A 89 -13.96 18.78 -3.71
N VAL A 90 -14.46 19.88 -3.14
CA VAL A 90 -13.81 20.55 -2.00
C VAL A 90 -13.83 19.64 -0.76
N SER A 91 -14.95 18.97 -0.48
CA SER A 91 -15.05 18.02 0.64
C SER A 91 -14.13 16.81 0.47
N VAL A 92 -14.08 16.22 -0.74
CA VAL A 92 -13.17 15.09 -1.02
C VAL A 92 -11.71 15.52 -0.89
N ALA A 93 -11.33 16.69 -1.43
CA ALA A 93 -9.98 17.22 -1.29
C ALA A 93 -9.60 17.46 0.18
N ALA A 94 -10.53 17.96 1.01
CA ALA A 94 -10.30 18.14 2.43
C ALA A 94 -10.09 16.81 3.17
N ILE A 95 -10.88 15.78 2.86
CA ILE A 95 -10.68 14.43 3.43
C ILE A 95 -9.32 13.90 3.00
N VAL A 96 -8.99 13.95 1.70
CA VAL A 96 -7.70 13.52 1.17
C VAL A 96 -6.55 14.25 1.87
N ALA A 97 -6.62 15.58 1.98
CA ALA A 97 -5.62 16.37 2.68
C ALA A 97 -5.47 16.00 4.17
N ALA A 98 -6.58 15.71 4.87
CA ALA A 98 -6.53 15.24 6.25
C ALA A 98 -5.86 13.85 6.38
N PHE A 99 -6.10 12.96 5.41
CA PHE A 99 -5.53 11.61 5.41
C PHE A 99 -4.05 11.57 5.00
N TYR A 100 -3.63 12.40 4.05
CA TYR A 100 -2.20 12.49 3.68
C TYR A 100 -1.42 13.37 4.66
N GLY A 101 -2.03 14.43 5.19
CA GLY A 101 -1.40 15.28 6.20
C GLY A 101 -1.10 14.53 7.51
N LYS A 102 -2.00 13.64 7.96
CA LYS A 102 -1.71 12.78 9.13
C LYS A 102 -0.59 11.77 8.85
N GLU A 103 -0.51 11.21 7.64
CA GLU A 103 0.54 10.26 7.27
C GLU A 103 1.91 10.93 7.27
N GLU A 104 2.01 12.15 6.74
CA GLU A 104 3.24 12.94 6.79
C GLU A 104 3.66 13.24 8.23
N ILE A 105 2.71 13.67 9.09
CA ILE A 105 2.99 13.93 10.51
C ILE A 105 3.46 12.65 11.23
N MET A 106 2.82 11.51 10.97
CA MET A 106 3.22 10.23 11.56
C MET A 106 4.60 9.76 11.06
N GLN A 107 4.89 9.95 9.77
CA GLN A 107 6.20 9.63 9.20
C GLN A 107 7.30 10.52 9.79
N LYS A 108 7.01 11.82 9.96
CA LYS A 108 7.91 12.78 10.63
C LYS A 108 8.17 12.38 12.08
N ASN A 109 7.12 12.02 12.83
CA ASN A 109 7.24 11.60 14.23
C ASN A 109 7.95 10.24 14.40
N GLY A 110 7.85 9.33 13.42
CA GLY A 110 8.60 8.07 13.40
C GLY A 110 10.09 8.28 13.08
N ALA A 111 10.42 9.27 12.24
CA ALA A 111 11.81 9.65 11.95
C ALA A 111 12.51 10.34 13.14
N THR A 112 11.78 11.11 13.96
CA THR A 112 12.35 11.77 15.16
C THR A 112 12.65 10.79 16.31
N LYS A 113 12.22 9.52 16.22
CA LYS A 113 12.47 8.47 17.23
C LYS A 113 13.59 7.49 16.85
N LYS A 114 14.27 7.68 15.71
CA LYS A 114 15.46 6.91 15.34
C LYS A 114 16.73 7.70 15.63
#